data_AF-R5G2V5-F1
#
_entry.id   AF-R5G2V5-F1
#
_cell.length_a   1.000
_cell.length_b   1.000
_cell.length_c   1.000
_cell.angle_alpha   90.00
_cell.angle_beta   90.00
_cell.angle_gamma   90.00
#
_symmetry.space_group_name_H-M   'P 1'
#
loop_
_entity.id
_entity.type
_entity.pdbx_description
1 polymer ?
#
loop_
_entity_poly.entity_id
_entity_poly.type
_entity_poly.pdbx_seq_one_letter_code
_entity_poly.pdbx_strand_id
1 'polypeptide(L)'
;MKNRHYSSHSKMADLVSEHYNILLLIYRFDIPLGVGERTIKEICDEHGVDVDTFLFVVHFILFDEGVGQKGLYKKLSIPLLIRFLRNSHSYFLDFRLPEIRRNMLEAIEQAPEDIRFVIQKYFDNYEKEVFQHMKYEDEVVFPYVESLLEGANDLEYSIRTFEKRHDQVELKMLELKNIFIKYYPMEMDFKVNNVLHDLFTCSEELHIHNDVEDHILIPCVREMEEDKLN
;
A
#
# COMPACT_ATOMS: atom_id res chain seq x y z
N MET A 1 8.12 -11.82 -22.38
CA MET A 1 9.33 -11.19 -21.83
C MET A 1 9.90 -12.16 -20.79
N LYS A 2 11.22 -12.34 -20.69
CA LYS A 2 11.79 -13.22 -19.66
C LYS A 2 11.52 -12.57 -18.29
N ASN A 3 10.84 -13.25 -17.37
CA ASN A 3 10.79 -12.85 -15.97
C ASN A 3 12.22 -12.80 -15.44
N ARG A 4 12.79 -11.60 -15.41
CA ARG A 4 14.11 -11.37 -14.85
C ARG A 4 13.92 -11.26 -13.35
N HIS A 5 14.38 -12.25 -12.60
CA HIS A 5 14.50 -12.08 -11.16
C HIS A 5 15.56 -11.02 -10.87
N TYR A 6 15.22 -10.14 -9.94
CA TYR A 6 16.15 -9.15 -9.43
C TYR A 6 16.98 -9.73 -8.29
N SER A 7 18.25 -9.36 -8.24
CA SER A 7 19.16 -9.70 -7.16
C SER A 7 19.75 -8.44 -6.57
N SER A 8 20.42 -8.57 -5.44
CA SER A 8 21.17 -7.47 -4.81
C SER A 8 22.19 -6.79 -5.75
N HIS A 9 22.66 -7.50 -6.79
CA HIS A 9 23.61 -6.99 -7.79
C HIS A 9 22.94 -6.38 -9.03
N SER A 10 21.62 -6.53 -9.19
CA SER A 10 20.87 -5.88 -10.26
C SER A 10 20.91 -4.36 -10.07
N LYS A 11 20.86 -3.59 -11.16
CA LYS A 11 20.74 -2.13 -11.08
C LYS A 11 19.33 -1.75 -10.62
N MET A 12 19.24 -0.80 -9.69
CA MET A 12 17.94 -0.27 -9.24
C MET A 12 17.22 0.45 -10.38
N ALA A 13 17.97 1.11 -11.28
CA ALA A 13 17.42 1.76 -12.46
C ALA A 13 16.71 0.77 -13.40
N ASP A 14 17.30 -0.40 -13.66
CA ASP A 14 16.67 -1.47 -14.47
C ASP A 14 15.30 -1.83 -13.88
N LEU A 15 15.27 -2.16 -12.58
CA LEU A 15 14.06 -2.54 -11.85
C LEU A 15 12.94 -1.50 -11.97
N VAL A 16 13.25 -0.24 -11.68
CA VAL A 16 12.25 0.85 -11.72
C VAL A 16 11.80 1.14 -13.15
N SER A 17 12.70 1.03 -14.14
CA SER A 17 12.37 1.30 -15.55
C SER A 17 11.52 0.20 -16.20
N GLU A 18 11.71 -1.06 -15.79
CA GLU A 18 10.95 -2.20 -16.29
C GLU A 18 9.57 -2.31 -15.62
N HIS A 19 9.43 -1.80 -14.39
CA HIS A 19 8.21 -1.94 -13.58
C HIS A 19 7.81 -0.60 -12.93
N TYR A 20 6.90 0.13 -13.56
CA TYR A 20 6.50 1.47 -13.10
C TYR A 20 5.92 1.49 -11.68
N ASN A 21 5.23 0.43 -11.26
CA ASN A 21 4.69 0.28 -9.91
C ASN A 21 5.79 0.22 -8.83
N ILE A 22 7.02 -0.13 -9.18
CA ILE A 22 8.17 -0.13 -8.27
C ILE A 22 8.64 1.29 -7.93
N LEU A 23 8.31 2.28 -8.76
CA LEU A 23 8.65 3.66 -8.46
C LEU A 23 8.04 4.12 -7.13
N LEU A 24 6.76 3.84 -6.90
CA LEU A 24 6.10 4.18 -5.63
C LEU A 24 6.65 3.32 -4.48
N LEU A 25 6.94 2.05 -4.73
CA LEU A 25 7.51 1.13 -3.76
C LEU A 25 8.82 1.66 -3.17
N ILE A 26 9.76 2.14 -4.00
CA ILE A 26 11.05 2.62 -3.50
C ILE A 26 10.89 3.84 -2.59
N TYR A 27 9.93 4.74 -2.87
CA TYR A 27 9.62 5.86 -1.98
C TYR A 27 9.06 5.39 -0.63
N ARG A 28 8.24 4.33 -0.61
CA ARG A 28 7.74 3.74 0.65
C ARG A 28 8.87 3.14 1.50
N PHE A 29 9.99 2.74 0.89
CA PHE A 29 11.21 2.34 1.61
C PHE A 29 12.14 3.51 1.98
N ASP A 30 11.71 4.76 1.81
CA ASP A 30 12.52 5.98 2.00
C ASP A 30 13.72 6.10 1.04
N ILE A 31 13.63 5.45 -0.13
CA ILE A 31 14.63 5.55 -1.19
C ILE A 31 14.17 6.62 -2.20
N PRO A 32 14.89 7.74 -2.33
CA PRO A 32 14.57 8.77 -3.31
C PRO A 32 14.88 8.32 -4.74
N LEU A 33 14.22 8.95 -5.71
CA LEU A 33 14.61 8.80 -7.12
C LEU A 33 16.00 9.41 -7.37
N GLY A 34 16.69 8.94 -8.43
CA GLY A 34 18.08 9.32 -8.72
C GLY A 34 19.08 8.23 -8.35
N VAL A 35 18.71 6.98 -8.56
CA VAL A 35 19.50 5.80 -8.18
C VAL A 35 20.78 5.63 -9.03
N GLY A 36 20.80 6.20 -10.24
CA GLY A 36 21.94 6.16 -11.15
C GLY A 36 22.30 4.72 -11.54
N GLU A 37 23.58 4.47 -11.76
CA GLU A 37 24.12 3.14 -12.10
C GLU A 37 24.39 2.28 -10.86
N ARG A 38 23.76 2.55 -9.71
CA ARG A 38 23.98 1.78 -8.47
C ARG A 38 23.13 0.52 -8.45
N THR A 39 23.68 -0.51 -7.82
CA THR A 39 23.00 -1.78 -7.55
C THR A 39 21.93 -1.61 -6.47
N ILE A 40 20.97 -2.54 -6.43
CA ILE A 40 19.95 -2.58 -5.39
C ILE A 40 20.60 -2.61 -3.99
N LYS A 41 21.66 -3.40 -3.81
CA LYS A 41 22.37 -3.47 -2.53
C LYS A 41 22.96 -2.13 -2.10
N GLU A 42 23.69 -1.47 -3.00
CA GLU A 42 24.35 -0.19 -2.69
C GLU A 42 23.33 0.87 -2.24
N ILE A 43 22.19 0.94 -2.94
CA ILE A 43 21.10 1.86 -2.59
C ILE A 43 20.47 1.49 -1.25
N CYS A 44 20.18 0.21 -1.02
CA CYS A 44 19.57 -0.25 0.23
C CYS A 44 20.49 0.01 1.43
N ASP A 45 21.78 -0.30 1.31
CA ASP A 45 22.78 -0.05 2.34
C ASP A 45 22.87 1.45 2.70
N GLU A 46 22.85 2.32 1.69
CA GLU A 46 22.91 3.79 1.85
C GLU A 46 21.71 4.36 2.62
N HIS A 47 20.53 3.77 2.45
CA HIS A 47 19.28 4.25 3.04
C HIS A 47 18.85 3.44 4.28
N GLY A 48 19.71 2.54 4.77
CA GLY A 48 19.39 1.69 5.92
C GLY A 48 18.16 0.82 5.67
N VAL A 49 18.05 0.28 4.46
CA VAL A 49 17.02 -0.66 4.03
C VAL A 49 17.65 -2.05 4.00
N ASP A 50 17.01 -3.01 4.66
CA ASP A 50 17.43 -4.40 4.58
C ASP A 50 17.16 -4.95 3.18
N VAL A 51 18.23 -5.33 2.47
CA VAL A 51 18.16 -5.72 1.06
C VAL A 51 17.33 -6.97 0.82
N ASP A 52 17.33 -7.91 1.77
CA ASP A 52 16.58 -9.15 1.66
C ASP A 52 15.07 -8.88 1.82
N THR A 53 14.70 -8.02 2.76
CA THR A 53 13.31 -7.55 2.93
C THR A 53 12.84 -6.77 1.71
N PHE A 54 13.66 -5.86 1.18
CA PHE A 54 13.33 -5.12 -0.05
C PHE A 54 13.08 -6.05 -1.23
N LEU A 55 14.00 -6.98 -1.48
CA LEU A 55 13.87 -7.94 -2.60
C LEU A 55 12.67 -8.86 -2.41
N PHE A 56 12.38 -9.30 -1.19
CA PHE A 56 11.21 -10.10 -0.89
C PHE A 56 9.92 -9.36 -1.28
N VAL A 57 9.76 -8.11 -0.84
CA VAL A 57 8.58 -7.30 -1.17
C VAL A 57 8.50 -7.01 -2.68
N VAL A 58 9.62 -6.76 -3.35
CA VAL A 58 9.66 -6.60 -4.81
C VAL A 58 9.23 -7.86 -5.54
N HIS A 59 9.74 -9.03 -5.16
CA HIS A 59 9.38 -10.31 -5.81
C HIS A 59 7.95 -10.71 -5.50
N PHE A 60 7.46 -10.44 -4.30
CA PHE A 60 6.05 -10.60 -3.94
C PHE A 60 5.16 -9.74 -4.86
N ILE A 61 5.42 -8.44 -4.98
CA ILE A 61 4.57 -7.54 -5.77
C ILE A 61 4.64 -7.82 -7.29
N LEU A 62 5.80 -8.22 -7.81
CA LEU A 62 5.96 -8.43 -9.25
C LEU A 62 5.58 -9.84 -9.71
N PHE A 63 5.74 -10.83 -8.85
CA PHE A 63 5.70 -12.25 -9.23
C PHE A 63 4.83 -13.11 -8.32
N ASP A 64 4.16 -12.54 -7.31
CA ASP A 64 3.36 -13.26 -6.31
C ASP A 64 4.18 -14.31 -5.53
N GLU A 65 5.48 -14.06 -5.40
CA GLU A 65 6.41 -14.98 -4.75
C GLU A 65 6.42 -14.82 -3.23
N GLY A 66 6.59 -15.96 -2.54
CA GLY A 66 6.68 -15.97 -1.07
C GLY A 66 5.34 -16.09 -0.35
N VAL A 67 4.21 -16.08 -1.07
CA VAL A 67 2.88 -16.31 -0.47
C VAL A 67 2.82 -17.64 0.27
N GLY A 68 2.43 -17.59 1.53
CA GLY A 68 2.32 -18.77 2.40
C GLY A 68 3.65 -19.39 2.82
N GLN A 69 4.79 -18.73 2.55
CA GLN A 69 6.08 -19.17 3.05
C GLN A 69 6.14 -19.01 4.57
N LYS A 70 6.65 -20.05 5.25
CA LYS A 70 6.82 -20.06 6.71
C LYS A 70 8.18 -19.58 7.16
N GLY A 71 8.25 -19.05 8.37
CA GLY A 71 9.46 -18.57 9.03
C GLY A 71 9.98 -17.27 8.42
N LEU A 72 9.11 -16.50 7.76
CA LEU A 72 9.47 -15.22 7.15
C LEU A 72 9.85 -14.19 8.21
N TYR A 73 9.22 -14.23 9.38
CA TYR A 73 9.48 -13.28 10.45
C TYR A 73 10.95 -13.32 10.96
N LYS A 74 11.65 -14.45 10.78
CA LYS A 74 13.07 -14.61 11.13
C LYS A 74 14.03 -14.08 10.07
N LYS A 75 13.52 -13.81 8.85
CA LYS A 75 14.31 -13.39 7.68
C LYS A 75 14.05 -11.95 7.29
N LEU A 76 12.84 -11.46 7.53
CA LEU A 76 12.41 -10.12 7.15
C LEU A 76 12.52 -9.16 8.32
N SER A 77 12.86 -7.92 8.03
CA SER A 77 12.83 -6.83 9.00
C SER A 77 11.40 -6.33 9.20
N ILE A 78 10.73 -6.82 10.25
CA ILE A 78 9.39 -6.37 10.63
C ILE A 78 9.32 -4.85 10.88
N PRO A 79 10.30 -4.21 11.57
CA PRO A 79 10.32 -2.74 11.68
C PRO A 79 10.32 -2.03 10.32
N LEU A 80 11.01 -2.58 9.33
CA LEU A 80 11.05 -2.01 7.98
C LEU A 80 9.73 -2.18 7.23
N LEU A 81 9.02 -3.31 7.42
CA LEU A 81 7.67 -3.50 6.88
C LEU A 81 6.67 -2.51 7.49
N ILE A 82 6.74 -2.28 8.81
CA ILE A 82 5.92 -1.25 9.47
C ILE A 82 6.22 0.13 8.90
N ARG A 83 7.52 0.48 8.77
CA ARG A 83 7.92 1.76 8.17
C ARG A 83 7.36 1.91 6.74
N PHE A 84 7.47 0.86 5.93
CA PHE A 84 6.92 0.82 4.58
C PHE A 84 5.41 1.10 4.55
N LEU A 85 4.63 0.48 5.44
CA LEU A 85 3.19 0.67 5.54
C LEU A 85 2.82 2.07 6.05
N ARG A 86 3.49 2.58 7.10
CA ARG A 86 3.32 3.97 7.57
C ARG A 86 3.59 5.02 6.48
N ASN A 87 4.63 4.79 5.68
CA ASN A 87 4.93 5.65 4.53
C ASN A 87 3.84 5.56 3.44
N SER A 88 3.24 4.37 3.26
CA SER A 88 2.06 4.18 2.41
C SER A 88 0.86 4.99 2.92
N HIS A 89 0.61 5.00 4.24
CA HIS A 89 -0.49 5.78 4.84
C HIS A 89 -0.32 7.27 4.60
N SER A 90 0.90 7.78 4.83
CA SER A 90 1.23 9.19 4.60
C SER A 90 1.02 9.56 3.13
N TYR A 91 1.44 8.71 2.20
CA TYR A 91 1.17 8.90 0.77
C TYR A 91 -0.33 8.98 0.46
N PHE A 92 -1.14 8.06 0.98
CA PHE A 92 -2.58 8.05 0.69
C PHE A 92 -3.32 9.23 1.32
N LEU A 93 -3.11 9.47 2.60
CA LEU A 93 -3.87 10.42 3.41
C LEU A 93 -3.43 11.86 3.16
N ASP A 94 -2.12 12.11 3.02
CA ASP A 94 -1.59 13.48 2.94
C ASP A 94 -1.43 13.97 1.50
N PHE A 95 -1.35 13.06 0.53
CA PHE A 95 -1.07 13.39 -0.86
C PHE A 95 -2.12 12.87 -1.84
N ARG A 96 -2.27 11.55 -1.97
CA ARG A 96 -3.00 10.92 -3.08
C ARG A 96 -4.50 11.21 -3.05
N LEU A 97 -5.17 10.94 -1.92
CA LEU A 97 -6.60 11.19 -1.79
C LEU A 97 -6.94 12.70 -1.87
N PRO A 98 -6.20 13.60 -1.19
CA PRO A 98 -6.39 15.05 -1.36
C PRO A 98 -6.22 15.55 -2.81
N GLU A 99 -5.27 14.99 -3.56
CA GLU A 99 -5.06 15.31 -4.98
C GLU A 99 -6.26 14.85 -5.83
N ILE A 100 -6.69 13.60 -5.66
CA ILE A 100 -7.86 13.05 -6.36
C ILE A 100 -9.09 13.89 -6.06
N ARG A 101 -9.29 14.28 -4.79
CA ARG A 101 -10.40 15.14 -4.37
C ARG A 101 -10.45 16.44 -5.17
N ARG A 102 -9.32 17.13 -5.25
CA ARG A 102 -9.21 18.42 -5.96
C ARG A 102 -9.53 18.24 -7.45
N ASN A 103 -8.92 17.25 -8.10
CA ASN A 103 -9.14 16.98 -9.52
C ASN A 103 -10.59 16.55 -9.78
N MET A 104 -11.17 15.77 -8.88
CA MET A 104 -12.57 15.33 -8.93
C MET A 104 -13.54 16.50 -8.87
N LEU A 105 -13.35 17.42 -7.91
CA LEU A 105 -14.21 18.61 -7.78
C LEU A 105 -14.15 19.51 -9.02
N GLU A 106 -12.97 19.66 -9.61
CA GLU A 106 -12.81 20.40 -10.87
C GLU A 106 -13.50 19.69 -12.04
N ALA A 107 -13.38 18.37 -12.14
CA ALA A 107 -13.97 17.58 -13.22
C ALA A 107 -15.50 17.60 -13.21
N ILE A 108 -16.12 17.60 -12.03
CA ILE A 108 -17.58 17.54 -11.90
C ILE A 108 -18.24 18.92 -11.75
N GLU A 109 -17.50 20.02 -11.83
CA GLU A 109 -17.99 21.37 -11.53
C GLU A 109 -19.29 21.71 -12.30
N GLN A 110 -19.34 21.35 -13.59
CA GLN A 110 -20.47 21.62 -14.49
C GLN A 110 -21.54 20.51 -14.50
N ALA A 111 -21.32 19.40 -13.79
CA ALA A 111 -22.29 18.32 -13.72
C ALA A 111 -23.56 18.74 -12.94
N PRO A 112 -24.72 18.11 -13.16
CA PRO A 112 -25.93 18.32 -12.37
C PRO A 112 -25.69 18.23 -10.85
N GLU A 113 -26.38 19.05 -10.07
CA GLU A 113 -26.15 19.21 -8.62
C GLU A 113 -26.33 17.91 -7.83
N ASP A 114 -27.34 17.11 -8.19
CA ASP A 114 -27.61 15.80 -7.62
C ASP A 114 -26.46 14.81 -7.89
N ILE A 115 -25.91 14.82 -9.11
CA ILE A 115 -24.75 13.99 -9.47
C ILE A 115 -23.51 14.43 -8.69
N ARG A 116 -23.23 15.74 -8.62
CA ARG A 116 -22.11 16.27 -7.83
C ARG A 116 -22.23 15.86 -6.36
N PHE A 117 -23.41 16.01 -5.77
CA PHE A 117 -23.66 15.67 -4.38
C PHE A 117 -23.41 14.18 -4.11
N VAL A 118 -23.91 13.29 -4.97
CA VAL A 118 -23.70 11.85 -4.84
C VAL A 118 -22.22 11.52 -4.91
N ILE A 119 -21.52 11.98 -5.95
CA ILE A 119 -20.08 11.71 -6.13
C ILE A 119 -19.27 12.18 -4.92
N GLN A 120 -19.48 13.42 -4.47
CA GLN A 120 -18.76 13.97 -3.32
C GLN A 120 -19.03 13.17 -2.06
N LYS A 121 -20.30 12.86 -1.77
CA LYS A 121 -20.67 12.09 -0.58
C LYS A 121 -20.04 10.68 -0.57
N TYR A 122 -19.99 10.01 -1.71
CA TYR A 122 -19.34 8.71 -1.82
C TYR A 122 -17.83 8.82 -1.59
N PHE A 123 -17.18 9.81 -2.19
CA PHE A 123 -15.76 10.04 -2.00
C PHE A 123 -15.42 10.43 -0.53
N ASP A 124 -16.24 11.27 0.11
CA ASP A 124 -16.09 11.63 1.54
C ASP A 124 -16.17 10.41 2.46
N ASN A 125 -17.15 9.54 2.22
CA ASN A 125 -17.28 8.30 2.99
C ASN A 125 -16.07 7.38 2.76
N TYR A 126 -15.59 7.30 1.52
CA TYR A 126 -14.43 6.51 1.15
C TYR A 126 -13.15 7.00 1.85
N GLU A 127 -12.83 8.30 1.76
CA GLU A 127 -11.67 8.89 2.45
C GLU A 127 -11.73 8.64 3.97
N LYS A 128 -12.92 8.79 4.56
CA LYS A 128 -13.11 8.57 5.99
C LYS A 128 -12.81 7.13 6.41
N GLU A 129 -13.19 6.15 5.61
CA GLU A 129 -12.96 4.75 5.92
C GLU A 129 -11.50 4.34 5.76
N VAL A 130 -10.84 4.79 4.68
CA VAL A 130 -9.39 4.61 4.50
C VAL A 130 -8.64 5.23 5.68
N PHE A 131 -9.01 6.45 6.08
CA PHE A 131 -8.44 7.10 7.25
C PHE A 131 -8.66 6.28 8.54
N GLN A 132 -9.86 5.76 8.76
CA GLN A 132 -10.17 4.98 9.98
C GLN A 132 -9.39 3.66 10.04
N HIS A 133 -9.22 2.99 8.90
CA HIS A 133 -8.43 1.77 8.75
C HIS A 133 -6.96 2.02 9.08
N MET A 134 -6.32 2.94 8.34
CA MET A 134 -4.90 3.28 8.54
C MET A 134 -4.61 3.82 9.93
N LYS A 135 -5.54 4.61 10.49
CA LYS A 135 -5.44 5.09 11.87
C LYS A 135 -5.46 3.95 12.88
N TYR A 136 -6.29 2.92 12.66
CA TYR A 136 -6.33 1.76 13.53
C TYR A 136 -5.02 0.97 13.48
N GLU A 137 -4.44 0.80 12.30
CA GLU A 137 -3.10 0.22 12.19
C GLU A 137 -2.06 1.05 12.94
N ASP A 138 -2.01 2.35 12.70
CA ASP A 138 -1.00 3.25 13.28
C ASP A 138 -1.07 3.37 14.80
N GLU A 139 -2.28 3.37 15.37
CA GLU A 139 -2.51 3.56 16.81
C GLU A 139 -2.65 2.25 17.59
N VAL A 140 -2.93 1.12 16.93
CA VAL A 140 -3.20 -0.17 17.61
C VAL A 140 -2.33 -1.29 17.06
N VAL A 141 -2.37 -1.56 15.75
CA VAL A 141 -1.71 -2.74 15.19
C VAL A 141 -0.19 -2.60 15.22
N PHE A 142 0.37 -1.53 14.68
CA PHE A 142 1.82 -1.34 14.64
C PHE A 142 2.44 -1.21 16.04
N PRO A 143 1.87 -0.45 17.00
CA PRO A 143 2.37 -0.44 18.38
C PRO A 143 2.32 -1.83 19.03
N TYR A 144 1.30 -2.63 18.74
CA TYR A 144 1.24 -4.01 19.21
C TYR A 144 2.39 -4.85 18.63
N VAL A 145 2.62 -4.78 17.32
CA VAL A 145 3.72 -5.51 16.66
C VAL A 145 5.08 -5.07 17.19
N GLU A 146 5.28 -3.77 17.41
CA GLU A 146 6.48 -3.22 18.03
C GLU A 146 6.68 -3.79 19.45
N SER A 147 5.63 -3.84 20.27
CA SER A 147 5.70 -4.44 21.61
C SER A 147 6.06 -5.93 21.59
N LEU A 148 5.60 -6.67 20.58
CA LEU A 148 5.98 -8.07 20.39
C LEU A 148 7.49 -8.21 20.13
N LEU A 149 8.06 -7.32 19.31
CA LEU A 149 9.50 -7.28 19.02
C LEU A 149 10.33 -6.93 20.27
N GLU A 150 9.79 -6.10 21.15
CA GLU A 150 10.42 -5.73 22.44
C GLU A 150 10.33 -6.82 23.52
N GLY A 151 9.62 -7.91 23.25
CA GLY A 151 9.52 -9.04 24.18
C GLY A 151 8.30 -9.01 25.11
N ALA A 152 7.27 -8.20 24.82
CA ALA A 152 6.01 -8.23 25.57
C ALA A 152 5.37 -9.62 25.52
N ASN A 153 4.89 -10.11 26.68
CA ASN A 153 4.31 -11.44 26.86
C ASN A 153 2.81 -11.42 27.16
N ASP A 154 2.24 -10.25 27.45
CA ASP A 154 0.82 -10.10 27.71
C ASP A 154 0.12 -9.66 26.42
N LEU A 155 -0.69 -10.56 25.86
CA LEU A 155 -1.34 -10.41 24.56
C LEU A 155 -2.84 -10.21 24.76
N GLU A 156 -3.24 -9.13 25.45
CA GLU A 156 -4.65 -8.71 25.46
C GLU A 156 -5.19 -8.48 24.04
N TYR A 157 -4.30 -8.16 23.10
CA TYR A 157 -4.54 -8.06 21.68
C TYR A 157 -3.85 -9.20 20.91
N SER A 158 -4.44 -9.61 19.78
CA SER A 158 -3.80 -10.52 18.81
C SER A 158 -4.06 -10.01 17.41
N ILE A 159 -3.11 -10.24 16.51
CA ILE A 159 -3.21 -9.88 15.10
C ILE A 159 -4.41 -10.53 14.40
N ARG A 160 -4.92 -11.66 14.91
CA ARG A 160 -6.18 -12.27 14.43
C ARG A 160 -7.39 -11.35 14.58
N THR A 161 -7.33 -10.39 15.49
CA THR A 161 -8.37 -9.37 15.65
C THR A 161 -8.37 -8.40 14.47
N PHE A 162 -7.18 -8.03 13.99
CA PHE A 162 -7.01 -7.23 12.78
C PHE A 162 -7.43 -8.03 11.55
N GLU A 163 -6.88 -9.23 11.35
CA GLU A 163 -7.18 -10.12 10.21
C GLU A 163 -8.69 -10.33 9.98
N LYS A 164 -9.47 -10.48 11.06
CA LYS A 164 -10.94 -10.64 10.97
C LYS A 164 -11.72 -9.38 10.61
N ARG A 165 -11.13 -8.21 10.86
CA ARG A 165 -11.72 -6.89 10.66
C ARG A 165 -11.07 -6.13 9.51
N HIS A 166 -10.10 -6.76 8.83
CA HIS A 166 -9.38 -6.19 7.71
C HIS A 166 -10.35 -6.05 6.54
N ASP A 167 -11.14 -4.97 6.59
CA ASP A 167 -12.10 -4.63 5.56
C ASP A 167 -11.31 -4.26 4.31
N GLN A 168 -11.71 -4.83 3.18
CA GLN A 168 -11.14 -4.50 1.88
C GLN A 168 -11.60 -3.12 1.43
N VAL A 169 -10.97 -2.07 1.98
CA VAL A 169 -11.23 -0.66 1.67
C VAL A 169 -11.12 -0.38 0.17
N GLU A 170 -10.28 -1.12 -0.56
CA GLU A 170 -10.14 -1.05 -2.02
C GLU A 170 -11.42 -1.39 -2.78
N LEU A 171 -12.27 -2.30 -2.26
CA LEU A 171 -13.53 -2.69 -2.92
C LEU A 171 -14.53 -1.54 -2.99
N LYS A 172 -14.50 -0.61 -2.03
CA LYS A 172 -15.42 0.53 -2.03
C LYS A 172 -15.05 1.58 -3.07
N MET A 173 -13.78 1.63 -3.48
CA MET A 173 -13.38 2.40 -4.65
C MET A 173 -14.07 1.89 -5.92
N LEU A 174 -14.36 0.58 -6.02
CA LEU A 174 -15.10 0.01 -7.17
C LEU A 174 -16.52 0.57 -7.27
N GLU A 175 -17.18 0.87 -6.15
CA GLU A 175 -18.50 1.48 -6.14
C GLU A 175 -18.45 2.91 -6.69
N LEU A 176 -17.47 3.71 -6.27
CA LEU A 176 -17.29 5.07 -6.79
C LEU A 176 -16.98 5.05 -8.30
N LYS A 177 -16.11 4.14 -8.76
CA LYS A 177 -15.86 3.93 -10.20
C LYS A 177 -17.16 3.66 -10.96
N ASN A 178 -17.99 2.76 -10.43
CA ASN A 178 -19.28 2.42 -11.04
C ASN A 178 -20.25 3.60 -11.10
N ILE A 179 -20.21 4.52 -10.12
CA ILE A 179 -21.04 5.72 -10.13
C ILE A 179 -20.65 6.64 -11.28
N PHE A 180 -19.36 6.93 -11.42
CA PHE A 180 -18.86 7.74 -12.54
C PHE A 180 -19.19 7.13 -13.89
N ILE A 181 -18.95 5.82 -14.06
CA ILE A 181 -19.17 5.12 -15.34
C ILE A 181 -20.67 5.07 -15.72
N LYS A 182 -21.57 4.88 -14.74
CA LYS A 182 -23.00 4.65 -15.02
C LYS A 182 -23.83 5.92 -15.07
N TYR A 183 -23.45 6.95 -14.32
CA TYR A 183 -24.34 8.08 -14.05
C TYR A 183 -23.77 9.44 -14.45
N TYR A 184 -22.46 9.56 -14.75
CA TYR A 184 -21.92 10.84 -15.21
C TYR A 184 -22.36 11.14 -16.65
N PRO A 185 -22.90 12.34 -16.96
CA PRO A 185 -23.33 12.68 -18.31
C PRO A 185 -22.13 12.69 -19.26
N MET A 186 -22.16 11.82 -20.27
CA MET A 186 -21.07 11.64 -21.23
C MET A 186 -21.00 12.81 -22.21
N GLU A 187 -20.38 13.91 -21.81
CA GLU A 187 -19.62 14.76 -22.74
C GLU A 187 -18.15 14.34 -22.70
N MET A 188 -17.42 14.48 -23.81
CA MET A 188 -15.98 14.16 -23.83
C MET A 188 -15.22 15.17 -22.97
N ASP A 189 -15.00 14.81 -21.70
CA ASP A 189 -14.21 15.59 -20.76
C ASP A 189 -12.99 14.81 -20.28
N PHE A 190 -11.80 15.26 -20.69
CA PHE A 190 -10.53 14.67 -20.27
C PHE A 190 -10.29 14.79 -18.76
N LYS A 191 -10.90 15.75 -18.06
CA LYS A 191 -10.78 15.88 -16.61
C LYS A 191 -11.41 14.70 -15.90
N VAL A 192 -12.61 14.31 -16.31
CA VAL A 192 -13.32 13.14 -15.77
C VAL A 192 -12.56 11.86 -16.09
N ASN A 193 -12.00 11.75 -17.29
CA ASN A 193 -11.14 10.63 -17.67
C ASN A 193 -9.91 10.53 -16.75
N ASN A 194 -9.22 11.64 -16.47
CA ASN A 194 -8.07 11.66 -15.57
C ASN A 194 -8.45 11.25 -14.15
N VAL A 195 -9.57 11.74 -13.61
CA VAL A 195 -10.07 11.37 -12.28
C VAL A 195 -10.38 9.88 -12.21
N LEU A 196 -11.01 9.32 -13.25
CA LEU A 196 -11.23 7.87 -13.34
C LEU A 196 -9.91 7.11 -13.32
N HIS A 197 -8.93 7.54 -14.12
CA HIS A 197 -7.61 6.92 -14.17
C HIS A 197 -6.92 6.97 -12.80
N ASP A 198 -7.01 8.11 -12.12
CA ASP A 198 -6.46 8.29 -10.79
C ASP A 198 -7.10 7.34 -9.76
N LEU A 199 -8.43 7.19 -9.81
CA LEU A 199 -9.17 6.24 -8.98
C LEU A 199 -8.82 4.79 -9.29
N PHE A 200 -8.53 4.45 -10.55
CA PHE A 200 -8.04 3.11 -10.92
C PHE A 200 -6.67 2.84 -10.29
N THR A 201 -5.71 3.73 -10.51
CA THR A 201 -4.35 3.58 -9.99
C THR A 201 -4.34 3.58 -8.45
N CYS A 202 -5.05 4.49 -7.79
CA CYS A 202 -5.12 4.53 -6.32
C CYS A 202 -5.71 3.24 -5.73
N SER A 203 -6.67 2.62 -6.43
CA SER A 203 -7.25 1.34 -6.02
C SER A 203 -6.26 0.19 -6.14
N GLU A 204 -5.44 0.16 -7.19
CA GLU A 204 -4.38 -0.84 -7.35
C GLU A 204 -3.27 -0.64 -6.30
N GLU A 205 -2.91 0.62 -6.02
CA GLU A 205 -1.91 0.96 -5.01
C GLU A 205 -2.34 0.55 -3.59
N LEU A 206 -3.64 0.66 -3.27
CA LEU A 206 -4.22 0.20 -2.00
C LEU A 206 -4.33 -1.32 -1.96
N HIS A 207 -4.66 -1.97 -3.07
CA HIS A 207 -4.64 -3.43 -3.14
C HIS A 207 -3.25 -3.98 -2.82
N ILE A 208 -2.19 -3.38 -3.39
CA ILE A 208 -0.80 -3.74 -3.07
C ILE A 208 -0.46 -3.50 -1.59
N HIS A 209 -1.00 -2.44 -0.98
CA HIS A 209 -0.81 -2.16 0.44
C HIS A 209 -1.42 -3.28 1.30
N ASN A 210 -2.68 -3.62 1.05
CA ASN A 210 -3.38 -4.70 1.75
C ASN A 210 -2.72 -6.06 1.50
N ASP A 211 -2.20 -6.31 0.29
CA ASP A 211 -1.50 -7.54 -0.05
C ASP A 211 -0.23 -7.73 0.80
N VAL A 212 0.53 -6.66 1.04
CA VAL A 212 1.70 -6.70 1.93
C VAL A 212 1.27 -6.98 3.38
N GLU A 213 0.11 -6.47 3.81
CA GLU A 213 -0.41 -6.74 5.15
C GLU A 213 -0.88 -8.19 5.29
N ASP A 214 -1.76 -8.63 4.40
CA ASP A 214 -2.43 -9.93 4.44
C ASP A 214 -1.46 -11.10 4.21
N HIS A 215 -0.49 -10.92 3.31
CA HIS A 215 0.37 -12.01 2.87
C HIS A 215 1.79 -11.96 3.45
N ILE A 216 2.20 -10.83 4.05
CA ILE A 216 3.54 -10.70 4.65
C ILE A 216 3.46 -10.35 6.14
N LEU A 217 2.89 -9.18 6.49
CA LEU A 217 2.94 -8.70 7.88
C LEU A 217 2.13 -9.61 8.81
N ILE A 218 0.85 -9.85 8.51
CA ILE A 218 -0.03 -10.66 9.34
C ILE A 218 0.55 -12.07 9.56
N PRO A 219 0.96 -12.82 8.53
CA PRO A 219 1.61 -14.12 8.72
C PRO A 219 2.87 -14.05 9.59
N CYS A 220 3.73 -13.05 9.39
CA CYS A 220 4.93 -12.90 10.21
C CYS A 220 4.58 -12.67 11.70
N VAL A 221 3.64 -11.77 11.98
CA VAL A 221 3.20 -11.47 13.35
C VAL A 221 2.53 -12.68 13.99
N ARG A 222 1.74 -13.44 13.24
CA ARG A 222 1.15 -14.70 13.73
C ARG A 222 2.22 -15.72 14.13
N GLU A 223 3.26 -15.88 13.32
CA GLU A 223 4.39 -16.76 13.67
C GLU A 223 5.14 -16.26 14.91
N MET A 224 5.28 -14.94 15.09
CA MET A 224 5.87 -14.35 16.30
C MET A 224 5.01 -14.63 17.55
N GLU A 225 3.69 -14.54 17.45
CA GLU A 225 2.76 -14.91 18.53
C GLU A 225 2.89 -16.39 18.89
N GLU A 226 2.92 -17.28 17.89
CA GLU A 226 3.03 -18.73 18.09
C GLU A 226 4.37 -19.15 18.72
N ASP A 227 5.50 -18.56 18.28
CA ASP A 227 6.82 -18.88 18.84
C ASP A 227 7.00 -18.40 20.28
N LYS A 228 6.16 -17.46 20.77
CA LYS A 228 6.15 -17.04 22.20
C LYS A 228 5.30 -17.92 23.10
N LEU A 229 4.33 -18.66 22.53
CA LEU A 229 3.48 -19.59 23.27
C LEU A 229 4.14 -20.95 23.50
N ASN A 230 5.24 -21.24 22.78
CA ASN A 230 6.03 -22.46 22.86
C ASN A 230 7.27 -22.29 23.75
#